data_AF-A0A8S1RRD2-F1
#
_entry.id   AF-A0A8S1RRD2-F1
#
_cell.length_a   1.000
_cell.length_b   1.000
_cell.length_c   1.000
_cell.angle_alpha   90.00
_cell.angle_beta   90.00
_cell.angle_gamma   90.00
#
_symmetry.space_group_name_H-M   'P 1'
#
loop_
_entity.id
_entity.type
_entity.pdbx_description
1 polymer ?
#
loop_
_entity_poly.entity_id
_entity_poly.type
_entity_poly.pdbx_seq_one_letter_code
_entity_poly.pdbx_strand_id
1 'polypeptide(L)'
;MNSQVQIFEIGEYNNDCRIGRWNYIYKDVKMNLFFKLFSGGGYYNKNGEKQGKWIQLDEGFYYGKQVTNQGEYNMNGMKVGRWDIIYYNGDDKEYKQMEMHINKQWKWIVQSNRKWEKDWKVGRIV
;
A
#
# COMPACT_ATOMS: atom_id res chain seq x y z
N MET A 1 -30.06 0.86 3.92
CA MET A 1 -29.19 -0.17 4.53
C MET A 1 -27.83 -0.13 3.85
N ASN A 2 -26.76 0.19 4.59
CA ASN A 2 -25.40 0.07 4.07
C ASN A 2 -25.05 -1.42 4.00
N SER A 3 -25.04 -2.00 2.81
CA SER A 3 -24.62 -3.40 2.64
C SER A 3 -23.11 -3.48 2.83
N GLN A 4 -22.68 -4.09 3.94
CA GLN A 4 -21.28 -4.44 4.15
C GLN A 4 -20.80 -5.38 3.04
N VAL A 5 -19.53 -5.21 2.65
CA VAL A 5 -18.91 -6.01 1.58
C VAL A 5 -18.01 -7.07 2.22
N GLN A 6 -18.03 -8.29 1.69
CA GLN A 6 -17.08 -9.33 2.08
C GLN A 6 -15.77 -9.13 1.31
N ILE A 7 -14.67 -8.97 2.04
CA ILE A 7 -13.32 -8.80 1.50
C ILE A 7 -12.51 -10.05 1.81
N PHE A 8 -11.82 -10.56 0.80
CA PHE A 8 -10.89 -11.67 0.85
C PHE A 8 -9.49 -11.14 0.58
N GLU A 9 -8.52 -11.65 1.33
CA GLU A 9 -7.11 -11.36 1.12
C GLU A 9 -6.44 -12.63 0.63
N ILE A 10 -5.82 -12.57 -0.54
CA ILE A 10 -5.19 -13.74 -1.17
C ILE A 10 -3.72 -13.46 -1.37
N GLY A 11 -2.90 -14.39 -0.90
CA GLY A 11 -1.46 -14.38 -1.07
C GLY A 11 -0.83 -15.60 -0.41
N GLU A 12 0.49 -15.61 -0.39
CA GLU A 12 1.28 -16.71 0.13
C GLU A 12 1.68 -16.48 1.59
N TYR A 13 1.76 -17.58 2.33
CA TYR A 13 2.28 -17.63 3.69
C TYR A 13 3.57 -18.44 3.75
N ASN A 14 4.49 -18.01 4.60
CA ASN A 14 5.66 -18.77 5.00
C ASN A 14 5.89 -18.56 6.50
N ASN A 15 5.85 -19.65 7.27
CA ASN A 15 5.94 -19.62 8.74
C ASN A 15 4.97 -18.61 9.38
N ASP A 16 3.69 -18.69 9.01
CA ASP A 16 2.61 -17.77 9.44
C ASP A 16 2.78 -16.29 9.04
N CYS A 17 3.88 -15.94 8.38
CA CYS A 17 4.11 -14.62 7.82
C CYS A 17 3.61 -14.53 6.38
N ARG A 18 2.95 -13.42 6.06
CA ARG A 18 2.57 -13.09 4.68
C ARG A 18 3.83 -12.78 3.87
N ILE A 19 3.97 -13.39 2.71
CA ILE A 19 5.11 -13.14 1.81
C ILE A 19 4.61 -12.90 0.39
N GLY A 20 5.45 -12.26 -0.43
CA GLY A 20 5.19 -12.14 -1.85
C GLY A 20 4.05 -11.19 -2.18
N ARG A 21 3.38 -11.42 -3.31
CA ARG A 21 2.27 -10.59 -3.77
C ARG A 21 0.97 -10.93 -3.04
N TRP A 22 0.31 -9.90 -2.53
CA TRP A 22 -0.98 -9.99 -1.88
C TRP A 22 -2.01 -9.13 -2.62
N ASN A 23 -3.21 -9.66 -2.79
CA ASN A 23 -4.31 -8.97 -3.47
C ASN A 23 -5.57 -8.98 -2.60
N TYR A 24 -6.35 -7.90 -2.70
CA TYR A 24 -7.68 -7.80 -2.09
C TYR A 24 -8.74 -8.14 -3.14
N ILE A 25 -9.63 -9.06 -2.82
CA ILE A 25 -10.79 -9.42 -3.66
C ILE A 25 -12.04 -9.14 -2.85
N TYR A 26 -13.09 -8.63 -3.49
CA TYR A 26 -14.37 -8.49 -2.81
C TYR A 26 -15.52 -8.99 -3.65
N LYS A 27 -16.58 -9.43 -2.97
CA LYS A 27 -17.81 -9.90 -3.61
C LYS A 27 -18.77 -8.73 -3.77
N ASP A 28 -19.04 -8.36 -5.02
CA ASP A 28 -20.12 -7.42 -5.33
C ASP A 28 -21.44 -8.18 -5.48
N VAL A 29 -22.35 -7.96 -4.53
CA VAL A 29 -23.64 -8.66 -4.46
C VAL A 29 -24.64 -8.12 -5.49
N LYS A 30 -24.47 -6.87 -5.96
CA LYS A 30 -25.43 -6.23 -6.87
C LYS A 30 -25.23 -6.63 -8.33
N MET A 31 -24.02 -7.02 -8.73
CA MET A 31 -23.76 -7.41 -10.12
C MET A 31 -24.11 -8.86 -10.44
N ASN A 32 -24.39 -9.73 -9.47
CA ASN A 32 -24.68 -11.16 -9.64
C ASN A 32 -23.68 -11.95 -10.52
N LEU A 33 -22.58 -11.32 -10.93
CA LEU A 33 -21.55 -11.83 -11.80
C LEU A 33 -20.21 -11.33 -11.27
N PHE A 34 -19.29 -12.28 -11.13
CA PHE A 34 -17.86 -12.09 -10.94
C PHE A 34 -17.39 -11.49 -9.60
N PHE A 35 -16.48 -12.23 -8.96
CA PHE A 35 -15.54 -11.63 -8.03
C PHE A 35 -14.82 -10.50 -8.76
N LYS A 36 -15.08 -9.25 -8.39
CA LYS A 36 -14.30 -8.14 -8.91
C LYS A 36 -12.93 -8.25 -8.27
N LEU A 37 -11.93 -8.62 -9.08
CA LEU A 37 -10.54 -8.50 -8.67
C LEU A 37 -10.27 -7.00 -8.52
N PHE A 38 -10.39 -6.51 -7.30
CA PHE A 38 -9.89 -5.20 -6.98
C PHE A 38 -8.37 -5.27 -7.07
N SER A 39 -7.73 -4.35 -7.78
CA SER A 39 -6.28 -4.30 -7.90
C SER A 39 -5.61 -3.78 -6.62
N GLY A 40 -6.19 -4.10 -5.45
CA GLY A 40 -5.69 -3.77 -4.14
C GLY A 40 -4.54 -4.67 -3.72
N GLY A 41 -3.91 -4.33 -2.60
CA GLY A 41 -2.81 -5.08 -2.01
C GLY A 41 -1.45 -4.57 -2.46
N GLY A 42 -0.43 -5.41 -2.35
CA GLY A 42 0.96 -5.02 -2.51
C GLY A 42 1.89 -6.19 -2.28
N TYR A 43 3.16 -5.89 -1.97
CA TYR A 43 4.18 -6.90 -1.76
C TYR A 43 4.62 -6.96 -0.30
N TYR A 44 4.73 -8.16 0.25
CA TYR A 44 5.36 -8.41 1.54
C TYR A 44 6.77 -9.00 1.36
N ASN A 45 7.71 -8.53 2.17
CA ASN A 45 9.04 -9.11 2.23
C ASN A 45 9.05 -10.44 3.01
N LYS A 46 10.23 -11.06 3.13
CA LYS A 46 10.41 -12.34 3.84
C LYS A 46 10.12 -12.27 5.34
N ASN A 47 10.07 -11.06 5.91
CA ASN A 47 9.78 -10.82 7.33
C ASN A 47 8.29 -10.50 7.57
N GLY A 48 7.45 -10.49 6.53
CA GLY A 48 6.04 -10.12 6.67
C GLY A 48 5.78 -8.61 6.68
N GLU A 49 6.75 -7.79 6.26
CA GLU A 49 6.61 -6.34 6.20
C GLU A 49 6.20 -5.89 4.79
N LYS A 50 5.31 -4.89 4.73
CA LYS A 50 4.87 -4.29 3.47
C LYS A 50 6.02 -3.55 2.79
N GLN A 51 6.22 -3.77 1.49
CA GLN A 51 7.23 -3.08 0.69
C GLN A 51 6.67 -2.58 -0.64
N GLY A 52 7.25 -1.47 -1.13
CA GLY A 52 6.93 -0.90 -2.43
C GLY A 52 5.52 -0.34 -2.51
N LYS A 53 4.92 -0.37 -3.70
CA LYS A 53 3.58 0.18 -3.95
C LYS A 53 2.50 -0.66 -3.29
N TRP A 54 1.59 0.02 -2.61
CA TRP A 54 0.48 -0.57 -1.89
C TRP A 54 -0.81 0.18 -2.16
N ILE A 55 -1.89 -0.58 -2.28
CA ILE A 55 -3.25 -0.07 -2.40
C ILE A 55 -4.06 -0.66 -1.25
N GLN A 56 -4.47 0.18 -0.31
CA GLN A 56 -5.18 -0.20 0.92
C GLN A 56 -6.66 0.18 0.80
N LEU A 57 -7.53 -0.68 1.29
CA LEU A 57 -8.95 -0.34 1.43
C LEU A 57 -9.12 0.61 2.63
N ASP A 58 -9.99 1.61 2.49
CA ASP A 58 -10.42 2.44 3.62
C ASP A 58 -11.21 1.62 4.64
N GLU A 59 -11.17 1.99 5.91
CA GLU A 59 -11.94 1.30 6.96
C GLU A 59 -13.45 1.33 6.68
N GLY A 60 -13.93 2.39 6.02
CA GLY A 60 -15.31 2.53 5.58
C GLY A 60 -15.60 1.92 4.21
N PHE A 61 -14.80 0.97 3.72
CA PHE A 61 -15.01 0.37 2.41
C PHE A 61 -16.32 -0.43 2.37
N TYR A 62 -17.26 0.01 1.55
CA TYR A 62 -18.49 -0.73 1.25
C TYR A 62 -18.93 -0.46 -0.19
N TYR A 63 -20.01 -1.11 -0.63
CA TYR A 63 -20.47 -1.05 -2.02
C TYR A 63 -20.58 0.38 -2.59
N GLY A 64 -21.19 1.30 -1.83
CA GLY A 64 -21.40 2.69 -2.22
C GLY A 64 -20.29 3.65 -1.78
N LYS A 65 -19.23 3.16 -1.14
CA LYS A 65 -18.06 3.93 -0.74
C LYS A 65 -16.82 3.06 -0.92
N GLN A 66 -16.32 3.06 -2.15
CA GLN A 66 -15.10 2.36 -2.50
C GLN A 66 -13.95 3.35 -2.43
N VAL A 67 -13.36 3.51 -1.24
CA VAL A 67 -12.24 4.43 -1.02
C VAL A 67 -10.98 3.61 -0.78
N THR A 68 -9.88 4.00 -1.44
CA THR A 68 -8.58 3.36 -1.25
C THR A 68 -7.46 4.35 -1.03
N ASN A 69 -6.46 3.93 -0.26
CA ASN A 69 -5.24 4.69 0.00
C ASN A 69 -4.09 4.04 -0.75
N GLN A 70 -3.47 4.77 -1.67
CA GLN A 70 -2.37 4.28 -2.51
C GLN A 70 -1.09 5.01 -2.19
N GLY A 71 0.01 4.28 -2.04
CA GLY A 71 1.30 4.88 -1.77
C GLY A 71 2.39 3.84 -1.68
N GLU A 72 3.52 4.23 -1.09
CA GLU A 72 4.70 3.38 -1.03
C GLU A 72 5.13 3.10 0.42
N TYR A 73 5.56 1.87 0.64
CA TYR A 73 6.26 1.43 1.85
C TYR A 73 7.75 1.26 1.56
N ASN A 74 8.60 1.71 2.47
CA ASN A 74 10.03 1.49 2.38
C ASN A 74 10.43 0.07 2.82
N MET A 75 11.74 -0.20 2.83
CA MET A 75 12.28 -1.52 3.19
C MET A 75 11.96 -1.96 4.63
N ASN A 76 11.69 -1.02 5.53
CA ASN A 76 11.39 -1.25 6.94
C ASN A 76 9.87 -1.25 7.24
N GLY A 77 9.02 -1.39 6.21
CA GLY A 77 7.57 -1.42 6.41
C GLY A 77 6.94 -0.07 6.78
N MET A 78 7.64 1.06 6.61
CA MET A 78 7.10 2.39 6.91
C MET A 78 6.53 3.05 5.66
N LYS A 79 5.38 3.72 5.80
CA LYS A 79 4.80 4.56 4.73
C LYS A 79 5.76 5.70 4.41
N VAL A 80 6.04 5.91 3.14
CA VAL A 80 6.91 6.98 2.65
C VAL A 80 6.27 7.72 1.48
N GLY A 81 6.77 8.94 1.24
CA GLY A 81 6.36 9.75 0.10
C GLY A 81 4.90 10.20 0.17
N ARG A 82 4.30 10.34 -1.00
CA ARG A 82 2.91 10.77 -1.18
C ARG A 82 1.97 9.57 -1.06
N TRP A 83 0.85 9.79 -0.40
CA TRP A 83 -0.26 8.84 -0.36
C TRP A 83 -1.50 9.50 -0.95
N ASP A 84 -2.13 8.80 -1.90
CA ASP A 84 -3.31 9.27 -2.60
C ASP A 84 -4.54 8.51 -2.11
N ILE A 85 -5.59 9.26 -1.81
CA ILE A 85 -6.92 8.74 -1.52
C ILE A 85 -7.70 8.73 -2.82
N ILE A 86 -8.14 7.56 -3.26
CA ILE A 86 -8.91 7.38 -4.48
C ILE A 86 -10.32 6.98 -4.10
N TYR A 87 -11.29 7.75 -4.59
CA TYR A 87 -12.72 7.48 -4.46
C TYR A 87 -13.21 6.88 -5.77
N TYR A 88 -13.89 5.75 -5.68
CA TYR A 88 -14.56 5.12 -6.82
C TYR A 88 -16.06 5.31 -6.65
N ASN A 89 -16.67 6.03 -7.60
CA ASN A 89 -18.12 6.24 -7.68
C ASN A 89 -18.60 5.61 -9.00
N GLY A 90 -18.91 4.31 -8.99
CA GLY A 90 -19.19 3.57 -10.22
C GLY A 90 -17.91 3.35 -11.04
N ASP A 91 -17.92 3.80 -12.31
CA ASP A 91 -16.76 3.73 -13.21
C ASP A 91 -15.84 4.96 -13.11
N ASP A 92 -16.30 6.03 -12.46
CA ASP A 92 -15.55 7.27 -12.29
C ASP A 92 -14.59 7.20 -11.09
N LYS A 93 -13.40 7.77 -11.26
CA LYS A 93 -12.35 7.86 -10.23
C LYS A 93 -12.05 9.30 -9.89
N GLU A 94 -12.15 9.64 -8.60
CA GLU A 94 -11.71 10.92 -8.07
C GLU A 94 -10.46 10.73 -7.20
N TYR A 95 -9.49 11.62 -7.35
CA TYR A 95 -8.22 11.58 -6.63
C TYR A 95 -8.14 12.74 -5.64
N LYS A 96 -7.90 12.43 -4.36
CA LYS A 96 -7.53 13.41 -3.34
C LYS A 96 -6.16 13.09 -2.79
N GLN A 97 -5.30 14.10 -2.72
CA GLN A 97 -3.93 13.93 -2.24
C GLN A 97 -3.92 14.03 -0.72
N MET A 98 -3.21 13.11 -0.06
CA MET A 98 -2.92 13.22 1.36
C MET A 98 -1.44 13.55 1.53
N GLU A 99 -1.15 14.77 1.96
CA GLU A 99 0.20 15.13 2.37
C GLU A 99 0.50 14.50 3.73
N MET A 100 1.25 13.39 3.74
CA MET A 100 1.83 12.91 4.98
C MET A 100 2.93 13.88 5.41
N HIS A 101 2.67 14.64 6.47
CA HIS A 101 3.73 15.31 7.24
C HIS A 101 4.60 14.24 7.90
N ILE A 102 5.59 13.73 7.16
CA ILE A 102 6.64 12.89 7.73
C ILE A 102 7.27 13.67 8.89
N ASN A 103 7.16 13.09 10.10
CA ASN A 103 7.70 13.62 11.35
C ASN A 103 9.13 14.17 11.11
N LYS A 104 9.39 15.43 11.47
CA LYS A 104 10.64 16.17 11.18
C LYS A 104 11.92 15.40 11.58
N GLN A 105 11.82 14.45 12.51
CA GLN A 105 12.92 13.58 12.93
C GLN A 105 13.43 12.63 11.82
N TRP A 106 12.57 12.19 10.89
CA TRP A 106 12.99 11.28 9.81
C TRP A 106 13.61 12.00 8.60
N LYS A 107 13.34 13.30 8.41
CA LYS A 107 14.05 14.12 7.41
C LYS A 107 15.56 14.14 7.68
N TRP A 108 15.97 14.15 8.94
CA TRP A 108 17.39 14.08 9.33
C TRP A 108 18.00 12.73 9.00
N ILE A 109 17.31 11.61 9.24
CA ILE A 109 17.81 10.25 8.99
C ILE A 109 17.97 9.97 7.48
N VAL A 110 17.03 10.44 6.65
CA VAL A 110 17.11 10.29 5.19
C VAL A 110 18.23 11.16 4.60
N GLN A 111 18.44 12.37 5.15
CA GLN A 111 19.52 13.25 4.72
C GLN A 111 20.90 12.76 5.18
N SER A 112 21.01 12.19 6.38
CA SER A 112 22.26 11.60 6.86
C SER A 112 22.63 10.34 6.08
N ASN A 113 21.68 9.46 5.75
CA ASN A 113 21.95 8.25 4.95
C ASN A 113 22.40 8.56 3.50
N ARG A 114 21.89 9.62 2.87
CA ARG A 114 22.41 10.10 1.56
C ARG A 114 23.83 10.65 1.62
N LYS A 115 24.31 11.04 2.80
CA LYS A 115 25.70 11.50 2.99
C LYS A 115 26.66 10.31 3.03
N TRP A 116 26.30 9.23 3.73
CA TRP A 116 27.11 8.01 3.81
C TRP A 116 27.27 7.26 2.47
N GLU A 117 26.26 7.30 1.58
CA GLU A 117 26.37 6.69 0.24
C GLU A 117 27.33 7.42 -0.71
N LYS A 118 27.58 8.72 -0.49
CA LYS A 118 28.57 9.48 -1.28
C LYS A 118 30.00 9.24 -0.81
N ASP A 119 30.20 8.97 0.47
CA ASP A 119 31.53 8.74 1.06
C ASP A 119 32.07 7.33 0.78
N TRP A 120 31.21 6.33 0.49
CA TRP A 120 31.64 4.97 0.13
C TRP A 120 32.22 4.85 -1.31
N LYS A 121 32.04 5.85 -2.18
CA LYS A 121 32.56 5.81 -3.56
C LYS A 121 34.02 6.25 -3.71
N VAL A 122 34.75 6.55 -2.63
CA VAL A 122 36.17 6.98 -2.68
C VAL A 122 37.14 5.92 -2.13
N GLY A 123 36.69 4.69 -1.92
CA GLY A 123 37.54 3.57 -1.51
C GLY A 123 37.78 2.55 -2.62
N ARG A 124 38.52 2.90 -3.68
CA ARG A 124 39.16 1.88 -4.53
C ARG A 124 40.66 1.90 -4.29
N ILE A 125 41.10 0.86 -3.59
CA ILE A 125 42.46 0.33 -3.54
C ILE A 125 42.95 0.14 -4.98
N VAL A 126 44.03 0.83 -5.36
CA VAL A 126 45.34 0.26 -5.70
C VAL A 126 46.41 1.27 -5.28
#